data_AF-A0A7V5UBH8-F1
#
_entry.id   AF-A0A7V5UBH8-F1
#
_cell.length_a   1.000
_cell.length_b   1.000
_cell.length_c   1.000
_cell.angle_alpha   90.00
_cell.angle_beta   90.00
_cell.angle_gamma   90.00
#
_symmetry.space_group_name_H-M   'P 1'
#
loop_
_entity.id
_entity.type
_entity.pdbx_description
1 polymer ?
#
loop_
_entity_poly.entity_id
_entity_poly.type
_entity_poly.pdbx_seq_one_letter_code
_entity_poly.pdbx_strand_id
1 'polypeptide(L)'
;MPETIPADSVGIVQPQKLHFDEPLQLVSGRVLEEYDLVFETYGELNADRSNALLICHALSGDHHAAGYHSMEDRKPGWWEVAIGPGKPFDTNRYFIVCPNNLGGCKGSTGPNSINPKTGKPWGADFPIVTVKDWVASQARLADRLGIEQWAAVIG
;
A
#
# COMPACT_ATOMS: atom_id res chain seq x y z
N MET A 1 -4.71 23.18 -1.38
CA MET A 1 -3.71 23.79 -0.49
C MET A 1 -4.37 23.99 0.86
N PRO A 2 -4.21 23.04 1.81
CA PRO A 2 -4.50 23.34 3.20
C PRO A 2 -3.61 24.49 3.65
N GLU A 3 -4.19 25.52 4.25
CA GLU A 3 -3.42 26.56 4.94
C GLU A 3 -2.72 25.99 6.19
N THR A 4 -3.34 24.97 6.79
CA THR A 4 -2.82 24.20 7.92
C THR A 4 -3.26 22.74 7.82
N ILE A 5 -2.42 21.82 8.27
CA ILE A 5 -2.78 20.40 8.41
C ILE A 5 -3.54 20.22 9.74
N PRO A 6 -4.68 19.52 9.76
CA PRO A 6 -5.41 19.21 10.99
C PRO A 6 -4.54 18.47 12.02
N ALA A 7 -4.71 18.78 13.31
CA ALA A 7 -3.90 18.18 14.38
C ALA A 7 -4.14 16.66 14.56
N ASP A 8 -5.30 16.17 14.11
CA ASP A 8 -5.70 14.76 14.07
C ASP A 8 -5.37 14.10 12.72
N SER A 9 -4.58 14.76 11.87
CA SER A 9 -4.03 14.20 10.64
C SER A 9 -2.67 13.54 10.90
N VAL A 10 -2.31 12.58 10.05
CA VAL A 10 -0.98 11.96 10.04
C VAL A 10 0.09 12.85 9.40
N GLY A 11 -0.28 14.02 8.88
CA GLY A 11 0.70 14.98 8.36
C GLY A 11 1.06 14.76 6.90
N ILE A 12 2.31 15.14 6.57
CA ILE A 12 2.90 14.86 5.27
C ILE A 12 3.43 13.43 5.26
N VAL A 13 2.98 12.63 4.29
CA VAL A 13 3.33 11.22 4.12
C VAL A 13 4.01 11.05 2.77
N GLN A 14 5.03 10.19 2.72
CA GLN A 14 5.70 9.84 1.48
C GLN A 14 5.50 8.35 1.20
N PRO A 15 5.13 7.98 -0.03
CA PRO A 15 5.01 6.59 -0.40
C PRO A 15 6.38 5.91 -0.42
N GLN A 16 6.40 4.66 0.04
CA GLN A 16 7.55 3.79 0.00
C GLN A 16 7.40 2.80 -1.14
N LYS A 17 8.52 2.36 -1.70
CA LYS A 17 8.57 1.31 -2.71
C LYS A 17 9.47 0.19 -2.22
N LEU A 18 8.95 -1.04 -2.26
CA LEU A 18 9.73 -2.25 -2.06
C LEU A 18 9.73 -3.08 -3.34
N HIS A 19 10.94 -3.45 -3.76
CA HIS A 19 11.18 -4.39 -4.84
C HIS A 19 11.25 -5.82 -4.30
N PHE A 20 10.60 -6.72 -5.01
CA PHE A 20 10.58 -8.16 -4.78
C PHE A 20 11.14 -8.83 -6.02
N ASP A 21 12.25 -9.54 -5.85
CA ASP A 21 12.90 -10.38 -6.86
C ASP A 21 12.49 -11.86 -6.71
N GLU A 22 11.60 -12.17 -5.77
CA GLU A 22 11.03 -13.51 -5.59
C GLU A 22 9.79 -13.71 -6.49
N PRO A 23 9.79 -14.73 -7.38
CA PRO A 23 8.67 -14.94 -8.30
C PRO A 23 7.32 -15.10 -7.59
N LEU A 24 6.31 -14.34 -8.03
CA LEU A 24 4.93 -14.46 -7.58
C LEU A 24 4.13 -15.30 -8.58
N GLN A 25 3.73 -16.49 -8.15
CA GLN A 25 2.82 -17.35 -8.88
C GLN A 25 1.41 -16.79 -8.81
N LEU A 26 0.84 -16.45 -9.96
CA LEU A 26 -0.51 -15.90 -10.04
C LEU A 26 -1.53 -17.01 -10.26
N VAL A 27 -2.76 -16.79 -9.79
CA VAL A 27 -3.90 -17.71 -10.02
C VAL A 27 -4.17 -17.94 -11.52
N SER A 28 -3.82 -16.99 -12.38
CA SER A 28 -3.93 -17.14 -13.84
C SER A 28 -2.95 -18.17 -14.45
N GLY A 29 -2.07 -18.77 -13.65
CA GLY A 29 -1.01 -19.68 -14.10
C GLY A 29 0.23 -18.96 -14.64
N ARG A 30 0.22 -17.63 -14.62
CA ARG A 30 1.37 -16.79 -14.99
C ARG A 30 2.23 -16.45 -13.78
N VAL A 31 3.46 -16.03 -14.07
CA VAL A 31 4.44 -15.64 -13.06
C VAL A 31 4.84 -14.18 -13.27
N LEU A 32 4.88 -13.41 -12.20
CA LEU A 32 5.65 -12.17 -12.13
C LEU A 32 6.99 -12.52 -11.50
N GLU A 33 8.07 -12.51 -12.28
CA GLU A 33 9.41 -12.89 -11.80
C GLU A 33 9.92 -11.91 -10.75
N GLU A 34 9.66 -10.62 -10.98
CA GLU A 34 9.99 -9.52 -10.11
C GLU A 34 8.84 -8.49 -10.15
N TYR A 35 8.63 -7.75 -9.07
CA TYR A 35 7.63 -6.70 -8.98
C TYR A 35 7.95 -5.68 -7.88
N ASP A 36 7.42 -4.47 -8.05
CA ASP A 36 7.44 -3.40 -7.06
C ASP A 36 6.06 -3.30 -6.38
N LEU A 37 6.05 -3.19 -5.06
CA LEU A 37 4.90 -2.71 -4.30
C LEU A 37 5.16 -1.30 -3.81
N VAL A 38 4.21 -0.41 -4.07
CA VAL A 38 4.14 0.91 -3.47
C VAL A 38 3.14 0.88 -2.33
N PHE A 39 3.51 1.42 -1.17
CA PHE A 39 2.69 1.43 0.03
C PHE A 39 3.01 2.65 0.89
N GLU A 40 2.10 2.99 1.79
CA GLU A 40 2.32 3.96 2.86
C GLU A 40 2.16 3.30 4.22
N THR A 41 2.77 3.93 5.21
CA THR A 41 2.69 3.52 6.61
C THR A 41 2.35 4.71 7.49
N TYR A 42 1.54 4.50 8.52
CA TYR A 42 1.11 5.54 9.45
C TYR A 42 1.26 5.07 10.90
N GLY A 43 1.76 5.94 11.78
CA GLY A 43 2.10 5.56 13.17
C GLY A 43 3.41 4.80 13.27
N GLU A 44 3.65 4.15 14.42
CA GLU A 44 4.91 3.47 14.74
C GLU A 44 4.67 2.00 15.12
N LEU A 45 5.47 1.12 14.51
CA LEU A 45 5.45 -0.31 14.83
C LEU A 45 6.08 -0.53 16.20
N ASN A 46 5.36 -1.18 17.10
CA ASN A 46 5.83 -1.44 18.45
C ASN A 46 6.91 -2.55 18.47
N ALA A 47 7.60 -2.69 19.61
CA ALA A 47 8.76 -3.58 19.74
C ALA A 47 8.44 -5.07 19.47
N ASP A 48 7.26 -5.53 19.86
CA ASP A 48 6.78 -6.90 19.61
C ASP A 48 5.99 -7.05 18.31
N ARG A 49 5.84 -5.96 17.55
CA ARG A 49 5.21 -5.89 16.22
C ARG A 49 3.76 -6.35 16.19
N SER A 50 3.09 -6.32 17.34
CA SER A 50 1.70 -6.77 17.53
C SER A 50 0.65 -5.72 17.17
N ASN A 51 1.03 -4.47 16.90
CA ASN A 51 0.10 -3.36 16.64
C ASN A 51 -0.11 -3.03 15.16
N ALA A 52 0.28 -3.94 14.24
CA ALA A 52 0.20 -3.68 12.82
C ALA A 52 -1.21 -3.91 12.25
N LEU A 53 -1.74 -2.95 11.47
CA LEU A 53 -3.02 -3.05 10.76
C LEU A 53 -2.79 -3.00 9.24
N LEU A 54 -3.46 -3.87 8.49
CA LEU A 54 -3.48 -3.80 7.02
C LEU A 54 -4.77 -3.14 6.54
N ILE A 55 -4.63 -2.06 5.77
CA ILE A 55 -5.73 -1.40 5.05
C ILE A 55 -5.70 -1.81 3.59
N CYS A 56 -6.80 -2.37 3.11
CA CYS A 56 -7.04 -2.75 1.73
C CYS A 56 -7.91 -1.66 1.07
N HIS A 57 -7.40 -1.03 0.02
CA HIS A 57 -8.16 0.01 -0.68
C HIS A 57 -9.28 -0.56 -1.56
N ALA A 58 -10.30 0.26 -1.83
CA ALA A 58 -11.37 -0.04 -2.78
C ALA A 58 -10.87 -0.04 -4.24
N LEU A 59 -11.75 -0.39 -5.20
CA LEU A 59 -11.39 -0.59 -6.62
C LEU A 59 -10.57 0.56 -7.24
N SER A 60 -10.95 1.81 -6.99
CA SER A 60 -10.28 3.01 -7.52
C SER A 60 -9.39 3.72 -6.50
N GLY A 61 -9.20 3.11 -5.32
CA GLY A 61 -8.30 3.62 -4.30
C GLY A 61 -6.84 3.28 -4.60
N ASP A 62 -5.97 3.73 -3.72
CA ASP A 62 -4.53 3.47 -3.78
C ASP A 62 -3.93 3.42 -2.37
N HIS A 63 -2.60 3.42 -2.29
CA HIS A 63 -1.85 3.38 -1.03
C HIS A 63 -2.05 4.62 -0.15
N HIS A 64 -2.58 5.73 -0.70
CA HIS A 64 -2.70 7.00 0.02
C HIS A 64 -4.01 7.09 0.81
N ALA A 65 -4.09 6.33 1.90
CA ALA A 65 -5.26 6.25 2.76
C ALA A 65 -5.44 7.46 3.69
N ALA A 66 -4.35 8.13 4.10
CA ALA A 66 -4.40 9.27 5.02
C ALA A 66 -3.24 10.24 4.81
N GLY A 67 -3.37 11.44 5.37
CA GLY A 67 -2.38 12.50 5.30
C GLY A 67 -2.38 13.21 3.96
N TYR A 68 -1.29 13.91 3.68
CA TYR A 68 -1.06 14.65 2.44
C TYR A 68 0.31 14.28 1.88
N HIS A 69 0.52 14.29 0.58
CA HIS A 69 1.86 14.18 -0.01
C HIS A 69 2.61 15.51 0.02
N SER A 70 1.87 16.63 -0.03
CA SER A 70 2.43 17.98 0.01
C SER A 70 1.46 19.01 0.60
N MET A 71 1.98 20.17 1.01
CA MET A 71 1.15 21.32 1.40
C MET A 71 0.33 21.90 0.22
N GLU A 72 0.68 21.52 -1.02
CA GLU A 72 -0.03 21.97 -2.21
C GLU A 72 -1.32 21.16 -2.47
N ASP A 73 -1.40 19.97 -1.89
CA ASP A 73 -2.52 19.05 -2.11
C ASP A 73 -3.85 19.70 -1.74
N ARG A 74 -4.91 19.38 -2.48
CA ARG A 74 -6.26 19.95 -2.19
C ARG A 74 -7.03 19.12 -1.19
N LYS A 75 -6.72 17.84 -1.07
CA LYS A 75 -7.42 16.86 -0.25
C LYS A 75 -6.39 15.90 0.35
N PRO A 76 -6.66 15.41 1.57
CA PRO A 76 -5.87 14.34 2.15
C PRO A 76 -6.20 12.99 1.47
N GLY A 77 -5.54 11.94 1.95
CA GLY A 77 -5.83 10.55 1.60
C GLY A 77 -7.30 10.17 1.74
N TRP A 78 -7.69 9.11 1.03
CA TRP A 78 -9.10 8.80 0.78
C TRP A 78 -9.90 8.36 2.02
N TRP A 79 -9.22 8.00 3.13
CA TRP A 79 -9.84 7.61 4.40
C TRP A 79 -9.41 8.48 5.59
N GLU A 80 -8.99 9.72 5.34
CA GLU A 80 -8.50 10.65 6.37
C GLU A 80 -9.38 10.72 7.63
N VAL A 81 -10.70 10.65 7.48
CA VAL A 81 -11.65 10.74 8.61
C VAL A 81 -11.52 9.57 9.61
N ALA A 82 -10.97 8.44 9.17
CA ALA A 82 -10.86 7.23 9.98
C ALA A 82 -9.44 6.99 10.51
N ILE A 83 -8.41 7.51 9.85
CA ILE A 83 -7.00 7.23 10.14
C ILE A 83 -6.30 8.50 10.63
N GLY A 84 -5.66 8.42 11.80
CA GLY A 84 -4.86 9.51 12.38
C GLY A 84 -4.93 9.55 13.92
N PRO A 85 -4.21 10.49 14.56
CA PRO A 85 -4.17 10.59 16.02
C PRO A 85 -5.56 10.72 16.64
N GLY A 86 -5.94 9.76 17.48
CA GLY A 86 -7.22 9.73 18.20
C GLY A 86 -8.46 9.36 17.36
N LYS A 87 -8.29 9.00 16.09
CA LYS A 87 -9.37 8.53 15.18
C LYS A 87 -9.65 7.02 15.37
N PRO A 88 -10.70 6.45 14.75
CA PRO A 88 -11.01 5.01 14.87
C PRO A 88 -9.81 4.08 14.62
N PHE A 89 -8.99 4.40 13.61
CA PHE A 89 -7.70 3.79 13.37
C PHE A 89 -6.60 4.73 13.88
N ASP A 90 -6.42 4.70 15.20
CA ASP A 90 -5.56 5.62 15.94
C ASP A 90 -4.08 5.35 15.70
N THR A 91 -3.40 6.27 15.02
CA THR A 91 -1.96 6.16 14.71
C THR A 91 -1.05 6.42 15.92
N ASN A 92 -1.59 6.88 17.05
CA ASN A 92 -0.85 6.87 18.32
C ASN A 92 -0.73 5.47 18.93
N ARG A 93 -1.51 4.50 18.41
CA ARG A 93 -1.62 3.14 18.97
C ARG A 93 -1.24 2.07 17.96
N TYR A 94 -1.60 2.24 16.71
CA TYR A 94 -1.41 1.26 15.65
C TYR A 94 -0.40 1.72 14.62
N PHE A 95 0.32 0.75 14.07
CA PHE A 95 1.11 0.90 12.86
C PHE A 95 0.28 0.44 11.67
N ILE A 96 -0.17 1.37 10.85
CA ILE A 96 -1.09 1.10 9.76
C ILE A 96 -0.30 1.00 8.47
N VAL A 97 -0.57 -0.02 7.65
CA VAL A 97 0.06 -0.24 6.34
C VAL A 97 -1.02 -0.28 5.27
N CYS A 98 -0.86 0.53 4.21
CA CYS A 98 -1.76 0.53 3.05
C CYS A 98 -0.96 0.34 1.75
N PRO A 99 -0.93 -0.86 1.17
CA PRO A 99 -0.31 -1.10 -0.13
C PRO A 99 -1.25 -0.78 -1.28
N ASN A 100 -0.69 -0.32 -2.39
CA ASN A 100 -1.40 -0.26 -3.66
C ASN A 100 -1.30 -1.62 -4.36
N ASN A 101 -2.44 -2.14 -4.80
CA ASN A 101 -2.53 -3.47 -5.40
C ASN A 101 -1.71 -3.59 -6.71
N LEU A 102 -1.16 -4.79 -6.93
CA LEU A 102 -0.59 -5.17 -8.23
C LEU A 102 -1.66 -5.06 -9.32
N GLY A 103 -1.26 -4.57 -10.50
CA GLY A 103 -2.19 -4.25 -11.58
C GLY A 103 -2.85 -2.87 -11.48
N GLY A 104 -2.66 -2.14 -10.37
CA GLY A 104 -3.11 -0.76 -10.22
C GLY A 104 -2.32 0.24 -11.09
N CYS A 105 -2.75 1.51 -11.09
CA CYS A 105 -2.13 2.58 -11.87
C CYS A 105 -1.36 3.61 -11.01
N LYS A 106 -1.18 3.34 -9.72
CA LYS A 106 -0.64 4.28 -8.72
C LYS A 106 0.69 3.82 -8.11
N GLY A 107 1.54 3.19 -8.92
CA GLY A 107 2.96 2.99 -8.60
C GLY A 107 3.41 1.53 -8.50
N SER A 108 2.62 0.65 -7.87
CA SER A 108 2.92 -0.79 -7.85
C SER A 108 2.92 -1.38 -9.27
N THR A 109 3.62 -2.50 -9.47
CA THR A 109 3.73 -3.10 -10.80
C THR A 109 2.36 -3.41 -11.40
N GLY A 110 2.13 -2.88 -12.59
CA GLY A 110 0.88 -3.04 -13.33
C GLY A 110 1.08 -2.80 -14.84
N PRO A 111 -0.01 -2.65 -15.61
CA PRO A 111 0.04 -2.44 -17.06
C PRO A 111 0.92 -1.27 -17.52
N ASN A 112 1.04 -0.21 -16.70
CA ASN A 112 1.85 0.96 -17.04
C ASN A 112 3.33 0.80 -16.69
N SER A 113 3.71 -0.26 -15.97
CA SER A 113 5.10 -0.54 -15.59
C SER A 113 5.87 -1.14 -16.76
N ILE A 114 7.20 -0.97 -16.76
CA ILE A 114 8.07 -1.58 -17.76
C ILE A 114 8.19 -3.09 -17.49
N ASN A 115 8.00 -3.90 -18.53
CA ASN A 115 8.27 -5.31 -18.51
C ASN A 115 9.79 -5.53 -18.62
N PRO A 116 10.45 -6.12 -17.61
CA PRO A 116 11.90 -6.31 -17.60
C PRO A 116 12.38 -7.23 -18.74
N LYS A 117 11.52 -8.15 -19.23
CA LYS A 117 11.86 -9.07 -20.33
C LYS A 117 11.89 -8.36 -21.69
N THR A 118 11.13 -7.28 -21.89
CA THR A 118 10.96 -6.64 -23.20
C THR A 118 11.45 -5.20 -23.25
N GLY A 119 11.67 -4.55 -22.10
CA GLY A 119 12.02 -3.13 -22.00
C GLY A 119 10.89 -2.18 -22.39
N LYS A 120 9.65 -2.68 -22.57
CA LYS A 120 8.46 -1.91 -22.97
C LYS A 120 7.40 -1.97 -21.87
N PRO A 121 6.43 -1.03 -21.81
CA PRO A 121 5.30 -1.15 -20.89
C PRO A 121 4.58 -2.50 -21.04
N TRP A 122 4.13 -3.09 -19.93
CA TRP A 122 3.38 -4.34 -19.95
C TRP A 122 2.10 -4.25 -20.80
N GLY A 123 1.34 -3.15 -20.68
CA GLY A 123 0.09 -2.94 -21.41
C GLY A 123 -0.87 -4.12 -21.25
N ALA A 124 -1.43 -4.57 -22.38
CA ALA A 124 -2.33 -5.72 -22.43
C ALA A 124 -1.66 -7.07 -22.08
N ASP A 125 -0.32 -7.14 -22.10
CA ASP A 125 0.43 -8.33 -21.73
C ASP A 125 0.57 -8.45 -20.20
N PHE A 126 0.09 -7.50 -19.39
CA PHE A 126 0.07 -7.67 -17.94
C PHE A 126 -0.85 -8.84 -17.57
N PRO A 127 -0.42 -9.78 -16.71
CA PRO A 127 -1.26 -10.92 -16.36
C PRO A 127 -2.52 -10.48 -15.61
N ILE A 128 -3.58 -11.25 -15.76
CA ILE A 128 -4.77 -11.09 -14.94
C ILE A 128 -4.38 -11.40 -13.49
N VAL A 129 -4.70 -10.45 -12.60
CA VAL A 129 -4.53 -10.54 -11.15
C VAL A 129 -5.88 -10.68 -10.47
N THR A 130 -5.90 -11.41 -9.36
CA THR A 130 -7.07 -11.70 -8.55
C THR A 130 -6.83 -11.26 -7.11
N VAL A 131 -7.89 -11.28 -6.29
CA VAL A 131 -7.78 -10.99 -4.85
C VAL A 131 -6.77 -11.90 -4.16
N LYS A 132 -6.66 -13.17 -4.56
CA LYS A 132 -5.68 -14.11 -3.96
C LYS A 132 -4.24 -13.68 -4.24
N ASP A 133 -3.98 -13.12 -5.42
CA ASP A 133 -2.66 -12.63 -5.80
C ASP A 133 -2.29 -11.38 -4.99
N TRP A 134 -3.27 -10.49 -4.75
CA TRP A 134 -3.09 -9.33 -3.86
C TRP A 134 -2.80 -9.76 -2.43
N VAL A 135 -3.57 -10.70 -1.87
CA VAL A 135 -3.33 -11.25 -0.52
C VAL A 135 -1.94 -11.87 -0.42
N ALA A 136 -1.49 -12.60 -1.43
CA ALA A 136 -0.13 -13.16 -1.46
C ALA A 136 0.94 -12.05 -1.46
N SER A 137 0.75 -10.98 -2.23
CA SER A 137 1.68 -9.84 -2.24
C SER A 137 1.68 -9.06 -0.92
N GLN A 138 0.51 -8.94 -0.26
CA GLN A 138 0.35 -8.30 1.05
C GLN A 138 1.00 -9.12 2.17
N ALA A 139 0.91 -10.45 2.11
CA ALA A 139 1.61 -11.34 3.04
C ALA A 139 3.14 -11.18 2.92
N ARG A 140 3.67 -11.16 1.70
CA ARG A 140 5.11 -10.90 1.47
C ARG A 140 5.54 -9.51 1.93
N LEU A 141 4.67 -8.50 1.80
CA LEU A 141 4.92 -7.18 2.37
C LEU A 141 5.01 -7.25 3.91
N ALA A 142 4.12 -8.00 4.56
CA ALA A 142 4.18 -8.25 6.00
C ALA A 142 5.54 -8.86 6.38
N ASP A 143 6.00 -9.89 5.66
CA ASP A 143 7.29 -10.54 5.89
C ASP A 143 8.47 -9.55 5.79
N ARG A 144 8.46 -8.67 4.78
CA ARG A 144 9.52 -7.65 4.59
C ARG A 144 9.51 -6.55 5.65
N LEU A 145 8.33 -6.22 6.17
CA LEU A 145 8.19 -5.34 7.33
C LEU A 145 8.45 -6.09 8.65
N GLY A 146 8.60 -7.42 8.58
CA GLY A 146 8.74 -8.38 9.68
C GLY A 146 7.55 -8.38 10.64
N ILE A 147 6.34 -8.31 10.08
CA ILE A 147 5.08 -8.42 10.78
C ILE A 147 4.60 -9.87 10.60
N GLU A 148 4.65 -10.66 11.67
CA GLU A 148 4.23 -12.06 11.62
C GLU A 148 2.70 -12.20 11.59
N GLN A 149 1.99 -11.27 12.21
CA GLN A 149 0.53 -11.26 12.26
C GLN A 149 -0.02 -9.83 12.26
N TRP A 150 -1.00 -9.58 11.40
CA TRP A 150 -1.79 -8.35 11.46
C TRP A 150 -2.74 -8.40 12.65
N ALA A 151 -2.78 -7.33 13.45
CA ALA A 151 -3.78 -7.17 14.50
C ALA A 151 -5.20 -7.13 13.94
N ALA A 152 -5.37 -6.53 12.76
CA ALA A 152 -6.56 -6.64 11.93
C ALA A 152 -6.26 -6.32 10.45
N VAL A 153 -7.16 -6.77 9.58
CA VAL A 153 -7.20 -6.44 8.14
C VAL A 153 -8.55 -5.80 7.85
N ILE A 154 -8.54 -4.62 7.22
CA ILE A 154 -9.75 -3.80 7.00
C ILE A 154 -9.78 -3.30 5.56
N GLY A 155 -10.95 -3.28 4.92
CA GLY A 155 -11.16 -2.72 3.58
C GLY A 155 -12.64 -2.58 3.25
#